data_AF-A0A2E5GUB7-F1
#
_entry.id   AF-A0A2E5GUB7-F1
#
_cell.length_a   1.000
_cell.length_b   1.000
_cell.length_c   1.000
_cell.angle_alpha   90.00
_cell.angle_beta   90.00
_cell.angle_gamma   90.00
#
_symmetry.space_group_name_H-M   'P 1'
#
loop_
_entity.id
_entity.type
_entity.pdbx_description
1 polymer ?
#
loop_
_entity_poly.entity_id
_entity_poly.type
_entity_poly.pdbx_seq_one_letter_code
_entity_poly.pdbx_strand_id
1 'polypeptide(L)'
;MKKNNLESFLQSVLEKIKNNSLIKNDNFSGKEILEFTEIYQVNLFILKKIFEEWEQNIEKNKSSYFNYDDEQVISISREYSNILSKNISININQVNDLALNAIHDYILLVLKPYEFFIKEFEKFENKISIEKIEERKKYYKINGNLYSHIINELKKQNKTNSNKTEILNILKSNSVELNDNEKNKETLKIKFDLDLDKYLKLIQTKNQPSEGSRDILELFDHNKQEFDKAIVSAKSKDDFHSSIEFLINNYGEKYNWDLNDERLNFLLKDIYRHYKKLSS
;
A
#
# COMPACT_ATOMS: atom_id res chain seq x y z
N MET A 1 18.79 -4.84 19.34
CA MET A 1 18.01 -4.05 18.35
C MET A 1 18.03 -4.79 17.02
N LYS A 2 16.94 -5.48 16.63
CA LYS A 2 16.85 -6.12 15.31
C LYS A 2 16.61 -5.02 14.27
N LYS A 3 17.67 -4.56 13.60
CA LYS A 3 17.54 -3.73 12.39
C LYS A 3 16.59 -4.47 11.45
N ASN A 4 15.56 -3.79 10.93
CA ASN A 4 14.50 -4.41 10.14
C ASN A 4 15.14 -5.11 8.92
N ASN A 5 15.11 -6.44 8.85
CA ASN A 5 15.83 -7.22 7.82
C ASN A 5 15.45 -6.82 6.38
N LEU A 6 14.25 -6.23 6.18
CA LEU A 6 13.86 -5.65 4.90
C LEU A 6 14.55 -4.32 4.62
N GLU A 7 14.70 -3.46 5.62
CA GLU A 7 15.34 -2.16 5.45
C GLU A 7 16.83 -2.32 5.11
N SER A 8 17.53 -3.25 5.76
CA SER A 8 18.92 -3.55 5.41
C SER A 8 19.05 -4.13 4.00
N PHE A 9 18.10 -4.96 3.57
CA PHE A 9 18.02 -5.42 2.18
C PHE A 9 17.84 -4.23 1.23
N LEU A 10 16.85 -3.36 1.46
CA LEU A 10 16.59 -2.20 0.61
C LEU A 10 17.77 -1.22 0.57
N GLN A 11 18.48 -1.03 1.69
CA GLN A 11 19.72 -0.25 1.75
C GLN A 11 20.79 -0.87 0.85
N SER A 12 20.99 -2.19 0.91
CA SER A 12 21.93 -2.86 0.01
C SER A 12 21.55 -2.73 -1.47
N VAL A 13 20.24 -2.70 -1.79
CA VAL A 13 19.77 -2.44 -3.15
C VAL A 13 20.06 -1.00 -3.57
N LEU A 14 19.77 -0.02 -2.71
CA LEU A 14 20.02 1.39 -2.98
C LEU A 14 21.48 1.64 -3.33
N GLU A 15 22.42 1.11 -2.55
CA GLU A 15 23.86 1.26 -2.81
C GLU A 15 24.30 0.67 -4.16
N LYS A 16 23.62 -0.37 -4.65
CA LYS A 16 23.89 -0.97 -5.97
C LYS A 16 23.37 -0.12 -7.13
N ILE A 17 22.25 0.59 -6.96
CA ILE A 17 21.54 1.27 -8.06
C ILE A 17 21.70 2.78 -8.07
N LYS A 18 22.29 3.36 -7.03
CA LYS A 18 22.46 4.81 -6.86
C LYS A 18 23.50 5.36 -7.83
N ASN A 19 23.19 6.49 -8.44
CA ASN A 19 24.12 7.18 -9.33
C ASN A 19 25.11 8.02 -8.51
N ASN A 20 26.26 7.41 -8.23
CA ASN A 20 27.30 8.01 -7.37
C ASN A 20 27.86 9.35 -7.90
N SER A 21 27.67 9.65 -9.19
CA SER A 21 28.04 10.94 -9.80
C SER A 21 27.28 12.14 -9.22
N LEU A 22 26.07 11.93 -8.68
CA LEU A 22 25.21 13.00 -8.14
C LEU A 22 25.42 13.27 -6.65
N ILE A 23 26.25 12.48 -5.96
CA ILE A 23 26.46 12.57 -4.49
C ILE A 23 27.30 13.81 -4.10
N LYS A 24 27.79 14.59 -5.07
CA LYS A 24 28.54 15.82 -4.82
C LYS A 24 27.68 17.02 -4.47
N ASN A 25 26.35 16.91 -4.59
CA ASN A 25 25.43 18.01 -4.38
C ASN A 25 24.91 18.00 -2.93
N ASP A 26 24.92 19.16 -2.27
CA ASP A 26 24.40 19.30 -0.90
C ASP A 26 22.88 19.06 -0.82
N ASN A 27 22.16 19.43 -1.88
CA ASN A 27 20.72 19.25 -2.03
C ASN A 27 20.38 18.74 -3.44
N PHE A 28 19.26 18.02 -3.52
CA PHE A 28 18.72 17.44 -4.75
C PHE A 28 17.43 18.15 -5.15
N SER A 29 17.40 18.62 -6.39
CA SER A 29 16.24 19.16 -7.09
C SER A 29 15.42 18.07 -7.76
N GLY A 30 14.21 18.42 -8.21
CA GLY A 30 13.35 17.49 -8.96
C GLY A 30 14.02 16.89 -10.21
N LYS A 31 14.91 17.65 -10.87
CA LYS A 31 15.67 17.17 -12.03
C LYS A 31 16.75 16.17 -11.62
N GLU A 32 17.47 16.44 -10.54
CA GLU A 32 18.51 15.53 -10.05
C GLU A 32 17.90 14.25 -9.47
N ILE A 33 16.72 14.34 -8.85
CA ILE A 33 15.97 13.16 -8.38
C ILE A 33 15.62 12.22 -9.55
N LEU A 34 15.26 12.75 -10.72
CA LEU A 34 14.97 11.93 -11.92
C LEU A 34 16.17 11.08 -12.38
N GLU A 35 17.37 11.43 -11.95
CA GLU A 35 18.62 10.74 -12.26
C GLU A 35 19.27 10.13 -11.01
N PHE A 36 18.59 10.10 -9.86
CA PHE A 36 19.20 9.67 -8.59
C PHE A 36 19.62 8.20 -8.57
N THR A 37 18.84 7.33 -9.22
CA THR A 37 19.17 5.92 -9.44
C THR A 37 19.17 5.57 -10.92
N GLU A 38 19.82 4.47 -11.29
CA GLU A 38 19.77 3.90 -12.65
C GLU A 38 18.36 3.45 -13.07
N ILE A 39 17.43 3.33 -12.12
CA ILE A 39 16.07 2.85 -12.35
C ILE A 39 15.10 4.02 -12.35
N TYR A 40 14.74 4.48 -13.56
CA TYR A 40 13.85 5.63 -13.73
C TYR A 40 12.51 5.49 -12.98
N GLN A 41 11.94 4.29 -12.89
CA GLN A 41 10.69 4.05 -12.15
C GLN A 41 10.84 4.31 -10.64
N VAL A 42 12.00 4.01 -10.05
CA VAL A 42 12.30 4.32 -8.64
C VAL A 42 12.36 5.84 -8.46
N ASN A 43 13.02 6.55 -9.38
CA ASN A 43 13.11 8.01 -9.35
C ASN A 43 11.73 8.68 -9.44
N LEU A 44 10.83 8.16 -10.29
CA LEU A 44 9.44 8.61 -10.36
C LEU A 44 8.67 8.36 -9.06
N PHE A 45 8.93 7.26 -8.36
CA PHE A 45 8.31 6.96 -7.07
C PHE A 45 8.80 7.85 -5.93
N ILE A 46 10.06 8.30 -5.96
CA ILE A 46 10.56 9.34 -5.04
C ILE A 46 9.74 10.64 -5.24
N LEU A 47 9.62 11.11 -6.48
CA LEU A 47 8.85 12.32 -6.79
C LEU A 47 7.36 12.18 -6.44
N LYS A 48 6.78 11.00 -6.72
CA LYS A 48 5.41 10.67 -6.34
C LYS A 48 5.20 10.80 -4.84
N LYS A 49 6.14 10.26 -4.04
CA LYS A 49 6.05 10.31 -2.58
C LYS A 49 6.10 11.74 -2.05
N ILE A 50 6.98 12.58 -2.58
CA ILE A 50 7.05 14.02 -2.25
C ILE A 50 5.72 14.71 -2.57
N PHE A 51 5.16 14.43 -3.74
CA PHE A 51 3.88 15.00 -4.17
C PHE A 51 2.72 14.56 -3.25
N GLU A 52 2.65 13.27 -2.90
CA GLU A 52 1.63 12.75 -1.97
C GLU A 52 1.73 13.36 -0.58
N GLU A 53 2.94 13.55 -0.05
CA GLU A 53 3.15 14.21 1.25
C GLU A 53 2.70 15.66 1.21
N TRP A 54 2.98 16.38 0.12
CA TRP A 54 2.45 17.72 -0.10
C TRP A 54 0.91 17.73 -0.12
N GLU A 55 0.27 16.86 -0.92
CA GLU A 55 -1.20 16.78 -1.00
C GLU A 55 -1.80 16.52 0.39
N GLN A 56 -1.27 15.53 1.12
CA GLN A 56 -1.75 15.20 2.47
C GLN A 56 -1.58 16.35 3.45
N ASN A 57 -0.50 17.11 3.35
CA ASN A 57 -0.28 18.27 4.21
C ASN A 57 -1.27 19.40 3.89
N ILE A 58 -1.60 19.63 2.61
CA ILE A 58 -2.63 20.60 2.24
C ILE A 58 -3.99 20.19 2.83
N GLU A 59 -4.40 18.93 2.64
CA GLU A 59 -5.67 18.44 3.17
C GLU A 59 -5.76 18.52 4.69
N LYS A 60 -4.69 18.13 5.41
CA LYS A 60 -4.64 18.19 6.89
C LYS A 60 -4.74 19.62 7.46
N ASN A 61 -4.30 20.62 6.69
CA ASN A 61 -4.28 22.01 7.14
C ASN A 61 -5.50 22.82 6.67
N LYS A 62 -6.51 22.18 6.05
CA LYS A 62 -7.75 22.85 5.67
C LYS A 62 -8.55 23.26 6.90
N SER A 63 -8.84 24.55 7.03
CA SER A 63 -9.77 25.10 8.01
C SER A 63 -11.22 25.07 7.51
N SER A 64 -12.18 24.76 8.38
CA SER A 64 -13.61 24.66 8.05
C SER A 64 -14.29 25.96 7.61
N TYR A 65 -13.63 27.11 7.74
CA TYR A 65 -14.21 28.41 7.38
C TYR A 65 -14.11 28.76 5.89
N PHE A 66 -13.37 27.98 5.09
CA PHE A 66 -13.06 28.29 3.69
C PHE A 66 -13.65 27.28 2.71
N ASN A 67 -14.05 27.76 1.53
CA ASN A 67 -14.50 26.92 0.41
C ASN A 67 -13.31 26.51 -0.47
N TYR A 68 -12.77 25.31 -0.25
CA TYR A 68 -11.66 24.78 -1.08
C TYR A 68 -12.14 24.17 -2.40
N ASP A 69 -13.44 24.05 -2.62
CA ASP A 69 -14.03 23.56 -3.86
C ASP A 69 -14.25 24.68 -4.89
N ASP A 70 -13.95 25.94 -4.53
CA ASP A 70 -13.97 27.06 -5.46
C ASP A 70 -12.93 26.90 -6.58
N GLU A 71 -13.34 27.17 -7.83
CA GLU A 71 -12.49 26.95 -9.01
C GLU A 71 -11.19 27.77 -8.98
N GLN A 72 -11.22 29.00 -8.45
CA GLN A 72 -10.03 29.84 -8.34
C GLN A 72 -9.08 29.30 -7.28
N VAL A 73 -9.60 28.84 -6.14
CA VAL A 73 -8.80 28.22 -5.06
C VAL A 73 -8.12 26.94 -5.56
N ILE A 74 -8.84 26.10 -6.30
CA ILE A 74 -8.29 24.89 -6.91
C ILE A 74 -7.19 25.25 -7.93
N SER A 75 -7.44 26.24 -8.80
CA SER A 75 -6.49 26.68 -9.81
C SER A 75 -5.16 27.17 -9.19
N ILE A 76 -5.24 28.06 -8.20
CA ILE A 76 -4.07 28.58 -7.49
C ILE A 76 -3.34 27.45 -6.73
N SER A 77 -4.08 26.51 -6.14
CA SER A 77 -3.47 25.36 -5.45
C SER A 77 -2.65 24.48 -6.42
N ARG A 78 -3.14 24.29 -7.65
CA ARG A 78 -2.41 23.57 -8.71
C ARG A 78 -1.16 24.34 -9.15
N GLU A 79 -1.26 25.66 -9.32
CA GLU A 79 -0.10 26.50 -9.65
C GLU A 79 0.96 26.44 -8.54
N TYR A 80 0.55 26.54 -7.27
CA TYR A 80 1.44 26.43 -6.13
C TYR A 80 2.18 25.09 -6.11
N SER A 81 1.45 23.98 -6.36
CA SER A 81 2.04 22.65 -6.50
C SER A 81 3.12 22.60 -7.59
N ASN A 82 2.83 23.19 -8.75
CA ASN A 82 3.75 23.23 -9.87
C ASN A 82 5.01 24.05 -9.56
N ILE A 83 4.89 25.15 -8.82
CA ILE A 83 6.02 25.95 -8.36
C ILE A 83 6.88 25.14 -7.39
N LEU A 84 6.28 24.48 -6.39
CA LEU A 84 7.01 23.66 -5.43
C LEU A 84 7.72 22.48 -6.09
N SER A 85 7.08 21.81 -7.04
CA SER A 85 7.67 20.70 -7.81
C SER A 85 8.96 21.11 -8.54
N LYS A 86 9.03 22.35 -9.03
CA LYS A 86 10.23 22.92 -9.67
C LYS A 86 11.30 23.39 -8.69
N ASN A 87 10.92 23.57 -7.42
CA ASN A 87 11.78 24.09 -6.34
C ASN A 87 11.98 23.05 -5.22
N ILE A 88 11.91 21.76 -5.56
CA ILE A 88 12.28 20.69 -4.61
C ILE A 88 13.73 20.91 -4.18
N SER A 89 13.97 20.82 -2.87
CA SER A 89 15.30 20.91 -2.28
C SER A 89 15.33 19.99 -1.08
N ILE A 90 15.97 18.83 -1.22
CA ILE A 90 16.09 17.83 -0.16
C ILE A 90 17.52 17.32 -0.07
N ASN A 91 17.98 17.02 1.14
CA ASN A 91 19.34 16.54 1.37
C ASN A 91 19.47 15.04 1.09
N ILE A 92 20.72 14.55 1.06
CA ILE A 92 21.03 13.15 0.77
C ILE A 92 20.33 12.14 1.69
N ASN A 93 20.17 12.46 2.97
CA ASN A 93 19.52 11.56 3.93
C ASN A 93 18.02 11.42 3.59
N GLN A 94 17.36 12.54 3.32
CA GLN A 94 15.94 12.57 2.92
C GLN A 94 15.72 11.81 1.61
N VAL A 95 16.56 12.02 0.60
CA VAL A 95 16.43 11.31 -0.69
C VAL A 95 16.66 9.81 -0.50
N ASN A 96 17.65 9.41 0.29
CA ASN A 96 17.89 8.00 0.60
C ASN A 96 16.65 7.36 1.25
N ASP A 97 16.05 8.01 2.25
CA ASP A 97 14.85 7.50 2.94
C ASP A 97 13.66 7.34 1.99
N LEU A 98 13.44 8.32 1.10
CA LEU A 98 12.42 8.23 0.05
C LEU A 98 12.73 7.11 -0.94
N ALA A 99 14.00 6.94 -1.31
CA ALA A 99 14.45 5.91 -2.24
C ALA A 99 14.23 4.50 -1.69
N LEU A 100 14.41 4.25 -0.39
CA LEU A 100 14.13 2.95 0.21
C LEU A 100 12.67 2.53 0.02
N ASN A 101 11.73 3.45 0.25
CA ASN A 101 10.30 3.22 0.01
C ASN A 101 10.01 3.03 -1.48
N ALA A 102 10.60 3.87 -2.34
CA ALA A 102 10.45 3.77 -3.78
C ALA A 102 10.98 2.45 -4.37
N ILE A 103 12.08 1.92 -3.84
CA ILE A 103 12.63 0.61 -4.22
C ILE A 103 11.67 -0.50 -3.83
N HIS A 104 11.16 -0.49 -2.59
CA HIS A 104 10.17 -1.47 -2.14
C HIS A 104 8.93 -1.47 -3.05
N ASP A 105 8.39 -0.29 -3.32
CA ASP A 105 7.22 -0.10 -4.18
C ASP A 105 7.50 -0.56 -5.61
N TYR A 106 8.69 -0.28 -6.13
CA TYR A 106 9.11 -0.73 -7.46
C TYR A 106 9.20 -2.26 -7.55
N ILE A 107 9.87 -2.92 -6.59
CA ILE A 107 9.97 -4.39 -6.57
C ILE A 107 8.57 -5.00 -6.45
N LEU A 108 7.69 -4.43 -5.61
CA LEU A 108 6.32 -4.92 -5.48
C LEU A 108 5.51 -4.73 -6.77
N LEU A 109 5.65 -3.59 -7.46
CA LEU A 109 5.00 -3.36 -8.76
C LEU A 109 5.41 -4.40 -9.80
N VAL A 110 6.69 -4.80 -9.82
CA VAL A 110 7.20 -5.78 -10.79
C VAL A 110 6.78 -7.21 -10.44
N LEU A 111 6.85 -7.59 -9.16
CA LEU A 111 6.55 -8.98 -8.75
C LEU A 111 5.06 -9.25 -8.59
N LYS A 112 4.33 -8.31 -7.99
CA LYS A 112 2.92 -8.44 -7.57
C LYS A 112 2.13 -7.18 -7.96
N PRO A 113 2.01 -6.87 -9.26
CA PRO A 113 1.41 -5.64 -9.79
C PRO A 113 -0.02 -5.41 -9.31
N TYR A 114 -0.87 -6.45 -9.29
CA TYR A 114 -2.25 -6.33 -8.82
C TYR A 114 -2.30 -6.00 -7.32
N GLU A 115 -1.50 -6.66 -6.49
CA GLU A 115 -1.41 -6.34 -5.05
C GLU A 115 -0.90 -4.91 -4.82
N PHE A 116 0.09 -4.48 -5.61
CA PHE A 116 0.59 -3.11 -5.57
C PHE A 116 -0.52 -2.10 -5.89
N PHE A 117 -1.22 -2.27 -7.02
CA PHE A 117 -2.26 -1.33 -7.43
C PHE A 117 -3.48 -1.34 -6.50
N ILE A 118 -3.83 -2.50 -5.91
CA ILE A 118 -4.86 -2.56 -4.85
C ILE A 118 -4.46 -1.64 -3.70
N LYS A 119 -3.26 -1.82 -3.13
CA LYS A 119 -2.75 -0.99 -2.02
C LYS A 119 -2.65 0.48 -2.40
N GLU A 120 -2.34 0.76 -3.65
CA GLU A 120 -2.25 2.12 -4.15
C GLU A 120 -3.62 2.81 -4.21
N PHE A 121 -4.62 2.15 -4.78
CA PHE A 121 -5.98 2.70 -4.90
C PHE A 121 -6.73 2.71 -3.56
N GLU A 122 -6.35 1.88 -2.60
CA GLU A 122 -6.86 1.93 -1.21
C GLU A 122 -6.53 3.24 -0.49
N LYS A 123 -5.45 3.94 -0.90
CA LYS A 123 -5.09 5.26 -0.34
C LYS A 123 -6.04 6.37 -0.79
N PHE A 124 -6.87 6.13 -1.82
CA PHE A 124 -7.75 7.16 -2.35
C PHE A 124 -8.95 7.34 -1.42
N GLU A 125 -9.42 8.58 -1.34
CA GLU A 125 -10.64 8.92 -0.63
C GLU A 125 -11.86 8.24 -1.28
N ASN A 126 -12.96 8.17 -0.51
CA ASN A 126 -14.21 7.59 -1.03
C ASN A 126 -14.78 8.38 -2.22
N LYS A 127 -14.39 9.63 -2.42
CA LYS A 127 -14.74 10.44 -3.59
C LYS A 127 -13.47 10.99 -4.22
N ILE A 128 -13.18 10.61 -5.46
CA ILE A 128 -12.04 11.11 -6.21
C ILE A 128 -12.44 11.43 -7.65
N SER A 129 -12.04 12.58 -8.15
CA SER A 129 -12.23 12.96 -9.55
C SER A 129 -11.39 12.08 -10.47
N ILE A 130 -11.91 11.72 -11.64
CA ILE A 130 -11.15 10.94 -12.62
C ILE A 130 -9.87 11.69 -13.03
N GLU A 131 -9.90 13.02 -13.15
CA GLU A 131 -8.74 13.86 -13.46
C GLU A 131 -7.56 13.62 -12.50
N LYS A 132 -7.81 13.64 -11.18
CA LYS A 132 -6.78 13.32 -10.16
C LYS A 132 -6.19 11.91 -10.32
N ILE A 133 -6.99 10.94 -10.76
CA ILE A 133 -6.50 9.59 -11.08
C ILE A 133 -5.58 9.67 -12.31
N GLU A 134 -6.00 10.35 -13.37
CA GLU A 134 -5.20 10.52 -14.59
C GLU A 134 -3.86 11.22 -14.33
N GLU A 135 -3.84 12.25 -13.48
CA GLU A 135 -2.62 12.97 -13.11
C GLU A 135 -1.58 12.04 -12.46
N ARG A 136 -2.03 11.04 -11.71
CA ARG A 136 -1.14 10.05 -11.06
C ARG A 136 -0.56 9.03 -12.04
N LYS A 137 -1.17 8.82 -13.21
CA LYS A 137 -0.67 7.93 -14.26
C LYS A 137 0.77 8.25 -14.68
N LYS A 138 1.17 9.54 -14.64
CA LYS A 138 2.51 9.98 -15.07
C LYS A 138 3.66 9.31 -14.32
N TYR A 139 3.41 8.85 -13.09
CA TYR A 139 4.39 8.17 -12.25
C TYR A 139 4.52 6.66 -12.54
N TYR A 140 3.68 6.08 -13.42
CA TYR A 140 3.68 4.65 -13.74
C TYR A 140 4.11 4.43 -15.19
N LYS A 141 5.40 4.17 -15.41
CA LYS A 141 5.93 3.78 -16.73
C LYS A 141 5.85 2.29 -16.96
N ILE A 142 5.84 1.50 -15.89
CA ILE A 142 5.68 0.05 -15.93
C ILE A 142 4.25 -0.31 -15.54
N ASN A 143 3.68 -1.31 -16.22
CA ASN A 143 2.29 -1.73 -16.04
C ASN A 143 1.27 -0.58 -16.19
N GLY A 144 1.65 0.47 -16.93
CA GLY A 144 0.81 1.64 -17.18
C GLY A 144 -0.46 1.30 -17.98
N ASN A 145 -0.47 0.17 -18.69
CA ASN A 145 -1.64 -0.36 -19.40
C ASN A 145 -2.77 -0.71 -18.42
N LEU A 146 -2.44 -1.28 -17.25
CA LEU A 146 -3.42 -1.58 -16.21
C LEU A 146 -4.07 -0.30 -15.69
N TYR A 147 -3.24 0.72 -15.39
CA TYR A 147 -3.72 2.02 -14.94
C TYR A 147 -4.60 2.70 -16.01
N SER A 148 -4.21 2.60 -17.28
CA SER A 148 -4.95 3.15 -18.42
C SER A 148 -6.29 2.45 -18.64
N HIS A 149 -6.32 1.12 -18.48
CA HIS A 149 -7.54 0.34 -18.57
C HIS A 149 -8.56 0.80 -17.52
N ILE A 150 -8.12 0.97 -16.26
CA ILE A 150 -8.98 1.47 -15.18
C ILE A 150 -9.56 2.85 -15.52
N ILE A 151 -8.72 3.79 -15.96
CA ILE A 151 -9.18 5.12 -16.38
C ILE A 151 -10.23 5.02 -17.50
N ASN A 152 -9.97 4.19 -18.50
CA ASN A 152 -10.88 4.00 -19.64
C ASN A 152 -12.23 3.42 -19.20
N GLU A 153 -12.22 2.41 -18.32
CA GLU A 153 -13.44 1.82 -17.77
C GLU A 153 -14.24 2.83 -16.93
N LEU A 154 -13.57 3.68 -16.16
CA LEU A 154 -14.23 4.76 -15.42
C LEU A 154 -14.85 5.80 -16.36
N LYS A 155 -14.15 6.18 -17.44
CA LYS A 155 -14.63 7.15 -18.43
C LYS A 155 -15.82 6.64 -19.25
N LYS A 156 -15.87 5.34 -19.57
CA LYS A 156 -17.02 4.71 -20.28
C LYS A 156 -18.34 4.91 -19.55
N GLN A 157 -18.30 5.10 -18.23
CA GLN A 157 -19.50 5.31 -17.42
C GLN A 157 -19.99 6.78 -17.41
N ASN A 158 -19.35 7.67 -18.18
CA ASN A 158 -19.69 9.11 -18.26
C ASN A 158 -19.70 9.82 -16.89
N LYS A 159 -18.89 9.36 -15.94
CA LYS A 159 -18.76 9.96 -14.61
C LYS A 159 -17.61 10.96 -14.57
N THR A 160 -17.72 11.98 -13.74
CA THR A 160 -16.61 12.92 -13.42
C THR A 160 -15.84 12.50 -12.17
N ASN A 161 -16.48 11.69 -11.31
CA ASN A 161 -15.93 11.19 -10.06
C ASN A 161 -16.15 9.68 -9.93
N SER A 162 -15.26 9.03 -9.20
CA SER A 162 -15.38 7.62 -8.81
C SER A 162 -15.11 7.46 -7.31
N ASN A 163 -15.25 6.24 -6.82
CA ASN A 163 -14.93 5.85 -5.46
C ASN A 163 -13.94 4.67 -5.46
N LYS A 164 -13.19 4.52 -4.36
CA LYS A 164 -12.20 3.43 -4.24
C LYS A 164 -12.78 2.03 -4.51
N THR A 165 -14.00 1.74 -4.08
CA THR A 165 -14.62 0.41 -4.24
C THR A 165 -14.84 0.07 -5.70
N GLU A 166 -15.30 1.03 -6.49
CA GLU A 166 -15.49 0.89 -7.93
C GLU A 166 -14.17 0.65 -8.65
N ILE A 167 -13.13 1.43 -8.34
CA ILE A 167 -11.79 1.27 -8.89
C ILE A 167 -11.26 -0.13 -8.59
N LEU A 168 -11.38 -0.59 -7.34
CA LEU A 168 -10.93 -1.90 -6.91
C LEU A 168 -11.73 -3.04 -7.56
N ASN A 169 -13.02 -2.85 -7.80
CA ASN A 169 -13.83 -3.83 -8.51
C ASN A 169 -13.38 -3.97 -9.97
N ILE A 170 -13.15 -2.85 -10.67
CA ILE A 170 -12.62 -2.85 -12.05
C ILE A 170 -11.26 -3.55 -12.11
N LEU A 171 -10.39 -3.31 -11.12
CA LEU A 171 -9.08 -3.96 -11.03
C LEU A 171 -9.18 -5.47 -10.78
N LYS A 172 -10.16 -5.93 -10.00
CA LYS A 172 -10.37 -7.35 -9.68
C LYS A 172 -11.09 -8.12 -10.78
N SER A 173 -12.01 -7.48 -11.49
CA SER A 173 -12.84 -8.12 -12.51
C SER A 173 -12.16 -8.22 -13.88
N ASN A 174 -11.08 -7.48 -14.10
CA ASN A 174 -10.39 -7.44 -15.40
C ASN A 174 -8.95 -7.94 -15.28
N SER A 175 -8.61 -8.91 -16.12
CA SER A 175 -7.22 -9.32 -16.35
C SER A 175 -6.64 -8.51 -17.51
N VAL A 176 -5.74 -7.57 -17.21
CA VAL A 176 -4.97 -6.82 -18.22
C VAL A 176 -3.63 -7.50 -18.44
N GLU A 177 -3.22 -7.63 -19.70
CA GLU A 177 -1.89 -8.13 -20.06
C GLU A 177 -0.79 -7.18 -19.55
N LEU A 178 0.20 -7.75 -18.87
CA LEU A 178 1.30 -7.01 -18.25
C LEU A 178 2.60 -7.28 -19.01
N ASN A 179 2.65 -6.76 -20.24
CA ASN A 179 3.68 -7.11 -21.23
C ASN A 179 5.11 -6.72 -20.82
N ASP A 180 5.27 -5.72 -19.94
CA ASP A 180 6.59 -5.25 -19.50
C ASP A 180 7.13 -5.99 -18.28
N ASN A 181 6.32 -6.85 -17.64
CA ASN A 181 6.67 -7.38 -16.32
C ASN A 181 7.86 -8.35 -16.36
N GLU A 182 7.94 -9.22 -17.36
CA GLU A 182 9.03 -10.19 -17.49
C GLU A 182 10.38 -9.50 -17.72
N LYS A 183 10.42 -8.49 -18.61
CA LYS A 183 11.61 -7.66 -18.84
C LYS A 183 12.08 -6.95 -17.57
N ASN A 184 11.15 -6.44 -16.76
CA ASN A 184 11.49 -5.78 -15.51
C ASN A 184 11.96 -6.75 -14.43
N LYS A 185 11.39 -7.96 -14.35
CA LYS A 185 11.89 -9.04 -13.48
C LYS A 185 13.31 -9.43 -13.86
N GLU A 186 13.57 -9.58 -15.16
CA GLU A 186 14.92 -9.88 -15.67
C GLU A 186 15.90 -8.75 -15.34
N THR A 187 15.50 -7.49 -15.51
CA THR A 187 16.30 -6.32 -15.13
C THR A 187 16.66 -6.35 -13.63
N LEU A 188 15.69 -6.63 -12.75
CA LEU A 188 15.94 -6.76 -11.31
C LEU A 188 16.91 -7.89 -10.99
N LYS A 189 16.73 -9.08 -11.59
CA LYS A 189 17.57 -10.26 -11.31
C LYS A 189 18.98 -10.13 -11.89
N ILE A 190 19.09 -9.80 -13.17
CA ILE A 190 20.34 -9.90 -13.93
C ILE A 190 21.13 -8.61 -13.83
N LYS A 191 20.51 -7.46 -14.14
CA LYS A 191 21.24 -6.18 -14.18
C LYS A 191 21.68 -5.75 -12.78
N PHE A 192 20.83 -5.98 -11.78
CA PHE A 192 21.05 -5.48 -10.42
C PHE A 192 21.37 -6.56 -9.39
N ASP A 193 21.46 -7.84 -9.80
CA ASP A 193 21.81 -8.97 -8.94
C ASP A 193 20.97 -8.97 -7.64
N LEU A 194 19.64 -8.89 -7.81
CA LEU A 194 18.69 -8.84 -6.70
C LEU A 194 18.14 -10.22 -6.38
N ASP A 195 18.33 -10.63 -5.12
CA ASP A 195 17.73 -11.84 -4.57
C ASP A 195 16.23 -11.61 -4.28
N LEU A 196 15.42 -11.80 -5.31
CA LEU A 196 13.96 -11.64 -5.24
C LEU A 196 13.31 -12.69 -4.33
N ASP A 197 13.91 -13.86 -4.17
CA ASP A 197 13.39 -14.90 -3.26
C ASP A 197 13.58 -14.47 -1.80
N LYS A 198 14.73 -13.89 -1.47
CA LYS A 198 14.96 -13.24 -0.17
C LYS A 198 13.99 -12.09 0.04
N TYR A 199 13.76 -11.22 -0.95
CA TYR A 199 12.76 -10.16 -0.83
C TYR A 199 11.36 -10.72 -0.54
N LEU A 200 10.91 -11.72 -1.30
CA LEU A 200 9.61 -12.36 -1.11
C LEU A 200 9.48 -12.96 0.30
N LYS A 201 10.50 -13.63 0.82
CA LYS A 201 10.53 -14.13 2.21
C LYS A 201 10.46 -12.99 3.24
N LEU A 202 11.13 -11.87 3.00
CA LEU A 202 11.12 -10.70 3.89
C LEU A 202 9.78 -9.95 3.89
N ILE A 203 9.10 -9.84 2.75
CA ILE A 203 7.77 -9.24 2.70
C ILE A 203 6.68 -10.21 3.14
N GLN A 204 6.90 -11.53 3.04
CA GLN A 204 6.06 -12.52 3.68
C GLN A 204 6.20 -12.39 5.19
N THR A 205 7.40 -12.27 5.77
CA THR A 205 7.54 -12.07 7.23
C THR A 205 6.96 -10.73 7.74
N LYS A 206 6.80 -9.70 6.89
CA LYS A 206 6.05 -8.46 7.20
C LYS A 206 4.54 -8.52 6.94
N ASN A 207 4.09 -9.23 5.90
CA ASN A 207 2.67 -9.44 5.56
C ASN A 207 2.12 -10.77 6.10
N GLN A 208 2.87 -11.45 6.94
CA GLN A 208 2.38 -12.46 7.87
C GLN A 208 1.70 -11.67 8.98
N PRO A 209 0.38 -11.82 9.16
CA PRO A 209 -0.24 -11.60 10.45
C PRO A 209 0.34 -12.68 11.36
N SER A 210 1.53 -12.44 11.94
CA SER A 210 2.13 -13.28 12.98
C SER A 210 1.89 -14.79 12.84
N GLU A 211 2.19 -15.48 11.73
CA GLU A 211 1.94 -16.94 11.59
C GLU A 211 0.52 -17.45 11.99
N GLY A 212 -0.45 -16.55 12.18
CA GLY A 212 -1.79 -16.79 12.72
C GLY A 212 -2.88 -16.59 11.67
N SER A 213 -2.48 -16.56 10.41
CA SER A 213 -3.35 -16.81 9.26
C SER A 213 -3.03 -18.17 8.62
N ARG A 214 -2.67 -19.15 9.45
CA ARG A 214 -3.16 -20.51 9.17
C ARG A 214 -4.66 -20.41 9.36
N ASP A 215 -5.39 -20.75 8.32
CA ASP A 215 -6.81 -20.50 8.15
C ASP A 215 -7.58 -20.68 9.48
N ILE A 216 -8.10 -19.60 10.09
CA ILE A 216 -8.88 -19.68 11.34
C ILE A 216 -10.11 -20.58 11.11
N LEU A 217 -10.54 -20.73 9.85
CA LEU A 217 -11.58 -21.69 9.49
C LEU A 217 -11.16 -23.13 9.82
N GLU A 218 -9.87 -23.49 9.91
CA GLU A 218 -9.41 -24.80 10.41
C GLU A 218 -9.85 -25.07 11.84
N LEU A 219 -9.96 -24.05 12.70
CA LEU A 219 -10.58 -24.22 14.03
C LEU A 219 -12.03 -24.70 13.93
N PHE A 220 -12.67 -24.50 12.78
CA PHE A 220 -14.05 -24.90 12.53
C PHE A 220 -14.13 -25.98 11.44
N ASP A 221 -13.06 -26.74 11.20
CA ASP A 221 -12.96 -27.74 10.11
C ASP A 221 -13.35 -27.18 8.73
N HIS A 222 -12.92 -25.96 8.44
CA HIS A 222 -13.26 -25.19 7.24
C HIS A 222 -14.77 -24.86 7.09
N ASN A 223 -15.57 -25.00 8.15
CA ASN A 223 -16.98 -24.66 8.15
C ASN A 223 -17.22 -23.15 8.33
N LYS A 224 -17.26 -22.44 7.21
CA LYS A 224 -17.48 -20.98 7.18
C LYS A 224 -18.79 -20.53 7.82
N GLN A 225 -19.87 -21.30 7.67
CA GLN A 225 -21.17 -20.90 8.22
C GLN A 225 -21.17 -20.93 9.75
N GLU A 226 -20.55 -21.94 10.35
CA GLU A 226 -20.39 -22.05 11.80
C GLU A 226 -19.43 -20.98 12.33
N PHE A 227 -18.34 -20.72 11.61
CA PHE A 227 -17.43 -19.62 11.93
C PHE A 227 -18.15 -18.27 11.95
N ASP A 228 -18.88 -17.92 10.88
CA ASP A 228 -19.58 -16.62 10.78
C ASP A 228 -20.61 -16.47 11.91
N LYS A 229 -21.36 -17.53 12.23
CA LYS A 229 -22.29 -17.55 13.37
C LYS A 229 -21.58 -17.38 14.71
N ALA A 230 -20.45 -18.04 14.90
CA ALA A 230 -19.65 -17.97 16.12
C ALA A 230 -19.13 -16.55 16.35
N ILE A 231 -18.61 -15.89 15.31
CA ILE A 231 -18.11 -14.51 15.39
C ILE A 231 -19.24 -13.53 15.72
N VAL A 232 -20.37 -13.63 15.03
CA VAL A 232 -21.52 -12.73 15.27
C VAL A 232 -22.04 -12.90 16.69
N SER A 233 -22.19 -14.15 17.15
CA SER A 233 -22.72 -14.47 18.47
C SER A 233 -21.75 -14.16 19.61
N ALA A 234 -20.43 -14.26 19.35
CA ALA A 234 -19.41 -13.87 20.32
C ALA A 234 -19.34 -12.36 20.46
N LYS A 235 -19.38 -11.59 19.36
CA LYS A 235 -19.32 -10.13 19.37
C LYS A 235 -20.60 -9.46 19.89
N SER A 236 -21.70 -10.20 20.02
CA SER A 236 -22.96 -9.70 20.61
C SER A 236 -23.07 -9.90 22.12
N LYS A 237 -22.04 -10.44 22.78
CA LYS A 237 -22.00 -10.55 24.25
C LYS A 237 -21.71 -9.21 24.90
N ASP A 238 -21.98 -9.11 26.20
CA ASP A 238 -21.86 -7.86 26.94
C ASP A 238 -20.38 -7.44 27.11
N ASP A 239 -19.48 -8.41 27.21
CA ASP A 239 -18.07 -8.18 27.45
C ASP A 239 -17.18 -9.29 26.84
N PHE A 240 -15.87 -9.03 26.81
CA PHE A 240 -14.88 -9.93 26.23
C PHE A 240 -14.80 -11.30 26.94
N HIS A 241 -14.97 -11.33 28.27
CA HIS A 241 -14.93 -12.57 29.04
C HIS A 241 -16.14 -13.46 28.69
N SER A 242 -17.33 -12.86 28.67
CA SER A 242 -18.57 -13.50 28.23
C SER A 242 -18.50 -14.05 26.80
N SER A 243 -17.77 -13.36 25.89
CA SER A 243 -17.49 -13.86 24.54
C SER A 243 -16.58 -15.08 24.51
N ILE A 244 -15.52 -15.11 25.32
CA ILE A 244 -14.60 -16.24 25.39
C ILE A 244 -15.31 -17.47 25.92
N GLU A 245 -16.04 -17.35 27.03
CA GLU A 245 -16.79 -18.45 27.61
C GLU A 245 -17.80 -19.02 26.61
N PHE A 246 -18.52 -18.16 25.89
CA PHE A 246 -19.42 -18.59 24.82
C PHE A 246 -18.68 -19.42 23.76
N LEU A 247 -17.53 -18.95 23.28
CA LEU A 247 -16.79 -19.65 22.23
C LEU A 247 -16.26 -21.01 22.69
N ILE A 248 -15.64 -21.07 23.87
CA ILE A 248 -15.09 -22.31 24.42
C ILE A 248 -16.21 -23.32 24.67
N ASN A 249 -17.32 -22.91 25.29
CA ASN A 249 -18.39 -23.83 25.66
C ASN A 249 -19.20 -24.35 24.47
N ASN A 250 -19.31 -23.59 23.37
CA ASN A 250 -20.13 -23.98 22.21
C ASN A 250 -19.31 -24.59 21.06
N TYR A 251 -18.02 -24.26 20.96
CA TYR A 251 -17.18 -24.65 19.83
C TYR A 251 -15.88 -25.34 20.24
N GLY A 252 -15.37 -25.10 21.44
CA GLY A 252 -14.09 -25.65 21.92
C GLY A 252 -14.09 -27.17 21.97
N GLU A 253 -15.08 -27.80 22.62
CA GLU A 253 -15.21 -29.26 22.64
C GLU A 253 -15.61 -29.81 21.26
N LYS A 254 -16.52 -29.13 20.56
CA LYS A 254 -17.07 -29.57 19.27
C LYS A 254 -15.99 -29.75 18.20
N TYR A 255 -15.01 -28.86 18.18
CA TYR A 255 -13.90 -28.87 17.21
C TYR A 255 -12.56 -29.25 17.85
N ASN A 256 -12.58 -29.73 19.10
CA ASN A 256 -11.39 -30.16 19.84
C ASN A 256 -10.26 -29.11 19.84
N TRP A 257 -10.58 -27.88 20.20
CA TRP A 257 -9.62 -26.77 20.22
C TRP A 257 -8.52 -27.01 21.25
N ASP A 258 -7.27 -26.84 20.83
CA ASP A 258 -6.15 -26.70 21.75
C ASP A 258 -6.09 -25.26 22.27
N LEU A 259 -6.13 -25.08 23.59
CA LEU A 259 -6.04 -23.76 24.23
C LEU A 259 -4.69 -23.08 23.99
N ASN A 260 -3.65 -23.85 23.65
CA ASN A 260 -2.34 -23.34 23.28
C ASN A 260 -2.20 -23.05 21.78
N ASP A 261 -3.25 -23.28 20.98
CA ASP A 261 -3.24 -23.04 19.54
C ASP A 261 -3.07 -21.55 19.22
N GLU A 262 -2.08 -21.22 18.39
CA GLU A 262 -1.82 -19.86 17.93
C GLU A 262 -3.01 -19.28 17.14
N ARG A 263 -3.77 -20.12 16.43
CA ARG A 263 -4.98 -19.73 15.68
C ARG A 263 -6.08 -19.28 16.63
N LEU A 264 -6.28 -20.00 17.73
CA LEU A 264 -7.27 -19.64 18.75
C LEU A 264 -6.88 -18.32 19.42
N ASN A 265 -5.61 -18.15 19.77
CA ASN A 265 -5.08 -16.89 20.31
C ASN A 265 -5.31 -15.70 19.36
N PHE A 266 -5.20 -15.92 18.05
CA PHE A 266 -5.47 -14.89 17.05
C PHE A 266 -6.96 -14.54 16.98
N LEU A 267 -7.84 -15.54 16.96
CA LEU A 267 -9.29 -15.36 17.02
C LEU A 267 -9.70 -14.53 18.25
N LEU A 268 -9.16 -14.86 19.43
CA LEU A 268 -9.45 -14.14 20.67
C LEU A 268 -8.92 -12.69 20.64
N LYS A 269 -7.75 -12.45 20.03
CA LYS A 269 -7.24 -11.08 19.84
C LYS A 269 -8.11 -10.23 18.93
N ASP A 270 -8.71 -10.80 17.88
CA ASP A 270 -9.67 -10.06 17.03
C ASP A 270 -10.91 -9.64 17.83
N ILE A 271 -11.45 -10.55 18.62
CA ILE A 271 -12.61 -10.28 19.48
C ILE A 271 -12.27 -9.24 20.55
N TYR A 272 -11.08 -9.34 21.17
CA TYR A 272 -10.63 -8.33 22.13
C TYR A 272 -10.55 -6.92 21.52
N ARG A 273 -10.05 -6.80 20.28
CA ARG A 273 -10.00 -5.51 19.56
C ARG A 273 -11.37 -4.92 19.31
N HIS A 274 -12.41 -5.75 19.14
CA HIS A 274 -13.78 -5.28 18.99
C HIS A 274 -14.26 -4.57 20.28
N TYR A 275 -14.13 -5.21 21.43
CA TYR A 275 -14.55 -4.62 22.72
C TYR A 275 -13.69 -3.40 23.14
N LYS A 276 -12.41 -3.39 22.79
CA LYS A 276 -11.55 -2.23 23.04
C LYS A 276 -11.99 -0.99 22.26
N LYS A 277 -12.56 -1.15 21.06
CA LYS A 277 -13.09 -0.02 20.26
C LYS A 277 -14.44 0.50 20.75
N LEU A 278 -15.22 -0.33 21.45
CA LEU A 278 -16.52 0.06 22.01
C LEU A 278 -16.39 0.83 23.34
N SER A 279 -15.24 0.69 24.02
CA SER A 279 -14.93 1.34 25.30
C SER A 279 -14.13 2.65 25.16
N SER A 280 -13.90 3.10 23.92
CA SER A 280 -13.18 4.32 23.55
C SER A 280 -14.07 5.26 22.74
#